data_AF-A0A377XG89-F1
#
_entry.id   AF-A0A377XG89-F1
#
_cell.length_a   1.000
_cell.length_b   1.000
_cell.length_c   1.000
_cell.angle_alpha   90.00
_cell.angle_beta   90.00
_cell.angle_gamma   90.00
#
_symmetry.space_group_name_H-M   'P 1'
#
loop_
_entity.id
_entity.type
_entity.pdbx_description
1 polymer ?
#
loop_
_entity_poly.entity_id
_entity_poly.type
_entity_poly.pdbx_seq_one_letter_code
_entity_poly.pdbx_strand_id
1 'polypeptide(L)'
;MSKTRRWVIILLSLLALILIGLNLANTDDTAQPAVNPNDPTYKSEHTDTVVYSPEGALSYRLIAEHVEYFSDQEVSWFTKPVMTTFDTNKVPTWSVRADKAKLTNDRMLYLYGHVR
;
A
#
# COMPACT_ATOMS: atom_id res chain seq x y z
N MET A 1 -59.06 16.23 -18.63
CA MET A 1 -58.16 15.04 -18.72
C MET A 1 -59.00 13.78 -18.55
N SER A 2 -59.02 12.89 -19.55
CA SER A 2 -59.79 11.64 -19.46
C SER A 2 -59.24 10.76 -18.32
N LYS A 3 -60.13 10.01 -17.65
CA LYS A 3 -59.75 9.08 -16.58
C LYS A 3 -58.65 8.11 -17.07
N THR A 4 -58.73 7.68 -18.32
CA THR A 4 -57.73 6.85 -19.00
C THR A 4 -56.34 7.48 -19.05
N ARG A 5 -56.24 8.78 -19.36
CA ARG A 5 -54.95 9.49 -19.42
C ARG A 5 -54.25 9.54 -18.06
N ARG A 6 -55.01 9.66 -16.96
CA ARG A 6 -54.44 9.68 -15.60
C ARG A 6 -53.86 8.31 -15.21
N TRP A 7 -54.56 7.23 -15.54
CA TRP A 7 -54.07 5.87 -15.31
C TRP A 7 -52.80 5.55 -16.09
N VAL A 8 -52.72 5.99 -17.35
CA VAL A 8 -51.51 5.81 -18.19
C VAL A 8 -50.30 6.52 -17.59
N ILE A 9 -50.47 7.76 -17.10
CA ILE A 9 -49.37 8.51 -16.47
C ILE A 9 -48.86 7.80 -15.22
N ILE A 10 -49.76 7.33 -14.34
CA ILE A 10 -49.38 6.62 -13.11
C ILE A 10 -48.58 5.36 -13.44
N LEU A 11 -49.01 4.61 -14.45
CA LEU A 11 -48.35 3.36 -14.86
C LEU A 11 -46.96 3.63 -15.47
N LEU A 12 -46.84 4.67 -16.30
CA LEU A 12 -45.56 5.11 -16.87
C LEU A 12 -44.60 5.65 -15.80
N SER A 13 -45.10 6.42 -14.83
CA SER A 13 -44.31 6.90 -13.70
C SER A 13 -43.81 5.75 -12.83
N LEU A 14 -44.66 4.75 -12.57
CA LEU A 14 -44.27 3.55 -11.82
C LEU A 14 -43.19 2.74 -12.58
N LEU A 15 -43.36 2.56 -13.89
CA LEU A 15 -42.39 1.86 -14.72
C LEU A 15 -41.04 2.60 -14.74
N ALA A 16 -41.07 3.93 -14.87
CA ALA A 16 -39.85 4.75 -14.82
C ALA A 16 -39.14 4.62 -13.47
N LEU A 17 -39.87 4.64 -12.35
CA LEU A 17 -39.30 4.46 -11.02
C LEU A 17 -38.67 3.06 -10.83
N ILE A 18 -39.32 2.01 -11.35
CA ILE A 18 -38.76 0.64 -11.33
C ILE A 18 -37.47 0.58 -12.14
N LEU A 19 -37.46 1.16 -13.35
CA LEU A 19 -36.27 1.18 -14.20
C LEU A 19 -35.12 1.96 -13.57
N ILE A 20 -35.40 3.10 -12.93
CA ILE A 20 -34.40 3.88 -12.18
C ILE A 20 -33.89 3.06 -10.99
N GLY A 21 -34.78 2.44 -10.21
CA GLY A 21 -34.41 1.61 -9.07
C GLY A 21 -33.51 0.43 -9.45
N LEU A 22 -33.83 -0.27 -10.55
CA LEU A 22 -33.00 -1.34 -11.09
C LEU A 22 -31.66 -0.82 -11.63
N ASN A 23 -31.65 0.33 -12.29
CA ASN A 23 -30.41 0.91 -12.79
C ASN A 23 -29.47 1.30 -11.64
N LEU A 24 -29.98 1.99 -10.62
CA LEU A 24 -29.20 2.38 -9.44
C LEU A 24 -28.72 1.15 -8.67
N ALA A 25 -29.56 0.14 -8.46
CA ALA A 25 -29.18 -1.08 -7.73
C ALA A 25 -28.12 -1.92 -8.48
N ASN A 26 -28.11 -1.86 -9.83
CA ASN A 26 -27.08 -2.51 -10.64
C ASN A 26 -25.78 -1.69 -10.75
N THR A 27 -25.72 -0.46 -10.21
CA THR A 27 -24.52 0.38 -10.27
C THR A 27 -23.55 0.13 -9.10
N ASP A 28 -23.93 -0.73 -8.14
CA ASP A 28 -23.05 -1.11 -7.02
C ASP A 28 -21.98 -2.16 -7.41
N ASP A 29 -22.03 -2.72 -8.63
CA ASP A 29 -20.91 -3.47 -9.22
C ASP A 29 -19.78 -2.52 -9.66
N THR A 30 -19.30 -1.71 -8.71
CA THR A 30 -17.94 -1.19 -8.77
C THR A 30 -17.02 -2.38 -8.52
N ALA A 31 -16.79 -3.18 -9.56
CA ALA A 31 -15.76 -4.19 -9.54
C ALA A 31 -14.49 -3.50 -9.04
N GLN A 32 -14.04 -3.85 -7.82
CA GLN A 32 -12.82 -3.29 -7.29
C GLN A 32 -11.74 -3.54 -8.34
N PRO A 33 -10.94 -2.52 -8.71
CA PRO A 33 -9.87 -2.72 -9.67
C PRO A 33 -9.03 -3.89 -9.15
N ALA A 34 -8.85 -4.91 -10.00
CA ALA A 34 -8.07 -6.08 -9.63
C ALA A 34 -6.65 -5.61 -9.27
N VAL A 35 -6.29 -5.72 -8.00
CA VAL A 35 -4.94 -5.41 -7.53
C VAL A 35 -4.04 -6.56 -7.96
N ASN A 36 -3.01 -6.26 -8.74
CA ASN A 36 -2.01 -7.25 -9.11
C ASN A 36 -1.05 -7.44 -7.92
N PRO A 37 -0.99 -8.62 -7.28
CA PRO A 37 -0.14 -8.86 -6.12
C PRO A 37 1.37 -8.77 -6.42
N ASN A 38 1.74 -8.75 -7.71
CA ASN A 38 3.12 -8.61 -8.17
C ASN A 38 3.52 -7.16 -8.45
N ASP A 39 2.57 -6.22 -8.38
CA ASP A 39 2.87 -4.80 -8.46
C ASP A 39 2.96 -4.23 -7.03
N PRO A 40 3.98 -3.43 -6.72
CA PRO A 40 4.11 -2.88 -5.38
C PRO A 40 3.09 -1.77 -5.15
N THR A 41 2.48 -1.83 -3.98
CA THR A 41 1.48 -0.87 -3.50
C THR A 41 2.10 0.50 -3.21
N TYR A 42 3.38 0.53 -2.80
CA TYR A 42 4.13 1.77 -2.60
C TYR A 42 5.50 1.69 -3.25
N LYS A 43 5.92 2.81 -3.87
CA LYS A 43 7.27 3.01 -4.39
C LYS A 43 7.84 4.31 -3.83
N SER A 44 9.12 4.31 -3.50
CA SER A 44 9.82 5.48 -3.02
C SER A 44 11.26 5.51 -3.51
N GLU A 45 11.78 6.71 -3.72
CA GLU A 45 13.14 6.99 -4.17
C GLU A 45 13.90 7.71 -3.06
N HIS A 46 15.20 7.41 -2.92
CA HIS A 46 16.12 8.05 -1.98
C HIS A 46 15.58 8.11 -0.54
N THR A 47 15.24 6.94 0.00
CA THR A 47 14.67 6.83 1.35
C THR A 47 15.74 6.92 2.42
N ASP A 48 15.45 7.66 3.49
CA ASP A 48 16.26 7.72 4.70
C ASP A 48 15.36 7.43 5.91
N THR A 49 15.47 6.21 6.45
CA THR A 49 14.64 5.72 7.54
C THR A 49 15.44 5.65 8.82
N VAL A 50 14.95 6.28 9.88
CA VAL A 50 15.56 6.22 11.21
C VAL A 50 14.65 5.46 12.15
N VAL A 51 15.18 4.40 12.77
CA VAL A 51 14.42 3.51 13.65
C VAL A 51 14.90 3.68 15.09
N TYR A 52 13.92 3.86 15.97
CA TYR A 52 14.10 4.04 17.40
C TYR A 52 13.64 2.79 18.15
N SER A 53 14.30 2.55 19.27
CA SER A 53 13.89 1.59 20.28
C SER A 53 12.59 2.05 20.98
N PRO A 54 11.85 1.14 21.65
CA PRO A 54 10.67 1.49 22.44
C PRO A 54 10.94 2.56 23.51
N GLU A 55 12.17 2.65 24.01
CA GLU A 55 12.63 3.63 24.99
C GLU A 55 12.95 5.00 24.36
N GLY A 56 12.82 5.13 23.03
CA GLY A 56 13.10 6.35 22.28
C GLY A 56 14.57 6.57 21.92
N ALA A 57 15.45 5.60 22.23
CA ALA A 57 16.86 5.67 21.82
C ALA A 57 17.03 5.28 20.34
N LEU A 58 17.99 5.90 19.64
CA LEU A 58 18.30 5.61 18.25
C LEU A 58 18.87 4.19 18.11
N SER A 59 18.23 3.33 17.32
CA SER A 59 18.68 1.96 17.09
C SER A 59 19.47 1.83 15.80
N TYR A 60 18.88 2.20 14.67
CA TYR A 60 19.55 2.14 13.37
C TYR A 60 19.00 3.15 12.38
N ARG A 61 19.79 3.45 11.35
CA ARG A 61 19.42 4.25 10.19
C ARG A 61 19.59 3.39 8.94
N LEU A 62 18.59 3.37 8.07
CA LEU A 62 18.57 2.62 6.82
C LEU A 62 18.33 3.60 5.67
N ILE A 63 19.33 3.71 4.80
CA ILE A 63 19.28 4.54 3.59
C ILE A 63 19.20 3.60 2.39
N ALA A 64 18.37 3.91 1.39
CA ALA A 64 18.29 3.15 0.15
C ALA A 64 18.00 4.06 -1.05
N GLU A 65 18.47 3.67 -2.24
CA GLU A 65 18.19 4.42 -3.47
C GLU A 65 16.73 4.25 -3.92
N HIS A 66 16.18 3.04 -3.79
CA HIS A 66 14.81 2.72 -4.21
C HIS A 66 14.18 1.73 -3.25
N VAL A 67 12.90 1.93 -2.94
CA VAL A 67 12.12 1.05 -2.06
C VAL A 67 10.77 0.72 -2.69
N GLU A 68 10.45 -0.57 -2.70
CA GLU A 68 9.14 -1.09 -3.12
C GLU A 68 8.51 -1.85 -1.97
N TYR A 69 7.24 -1.58 -1.67
CA TYR A 69 6.47 -2.33 -0.67
C TYR A 69 5.29 -3.04 -1.33
N PHE A 70 5.10 -4.30 -0.97
CA PHE A 70 4.05 -5.17 -1.46
C PHE A 70 3.12 -5.50 -0.29
N SER A 71 1.90 -4.96 -0.29
CA SER A 71 0.95 -5.12 0.82
C SER A 71 0.54 -6.58 1.03
N ASP A 72 0.32 -7.32 -0.05
CA ASP A 72 -0.21 -8.70 0.01
C ASP A 72 0.81 -9.68 0.61
N GLN A 73 2.09 -9.38 0.44
CA GLN A 73 3.21 -10.18 0.94
C GLN A 73 3.77 -9.62 2.25
N GLU A 74 3.40 -8.40 2.62
CA GLU A 74 3.95 -7.63 3.73
C GLU A 74 5.49 -7.53 3.71
N VAL A 75 6.06 -7.29 2.52
CA VAL A 75 7.51 -7.18 2.32
C VAL A 75 7.91 -5.86 1.70
N SER A 76 9.05 -5.34 2.15
CA SER A 76 9.74 -4.22 1.52
C SER A 76 11.04 -4.68 0.86
N TRP A 77 11.25 -4.27 -0.38
CA TRP A 77 12.50 -4.44 -1.10
C TRP A 77 13.25 -3.12 -1.17
N PHE A 78 14.55 -3.16 -0.88
CA PHE A 78 15.44 -2.01 -0.90
C PHE A 78 16.53 -2.24 -1.95
N THR A 79 16.82 -1.21 -2.74
CA THR A 79 17.93 -1.20 -3.71
C THR A 79 19.10 -0.39 -3.15
N LYS A 80 20.30 -0.98 -3.20
CA LYS A 80 21.54 -0.46 -2.61
C LYS A 80 21.37 0.07 -1.18
N PRO A 81 20.85 -0.76 -0.26
CA PRO A 81 20.68 -0.36 1.12
C PRO A 81 22.02 -0.12 1.82
N VAL A 82 22.04 0.86 2.71
CA VAL A 82 23.10 1.16 3.67
C VAL A 82 22.47 1.24 5.05
N MET A 83 22.70 0.23 5.88
CA MET A 83 22.26 0.21 7.28
C MET A 83 23.41 0.67 8.17
N THR A 84 23.13 1.52 9.15
CA THR A 84 24.07 1.92 10.19
C THR A 84 23.41 1.71 11.55
N THR A 85 24.04 0.94 12.43
CA THR A 85 23.57 0.69 13.80
C THR A 85 24.24 1.64 14.78
N PHE A 86 23.56 1.94 15.88
CA PHE A 86 24.06 2.84 16.91
C PHE A 86 24.08 2.13 18.27
N ASP A 87 25.04 2.49 19.13
CA ASP A 87 25.04 2.07 20.53
C ASP A 87 24.11 2.94 21.39
N THR A 88 24.07 2.67 22.70
CA THR A 88 23.30 3.45 23.67
C THR A 88 23.73 4.91 23.77
N ASN A 89 24.96 5.24 23.38
CA ASN A 89 25.51 6.59 23.37
C ASN A 89 25.29 7.30 22.01
N LYS A 90 24.51 6.69 21.11
CA LYS A 90 24.22 7.19 19.75
C LYS A 90 25.46 7.24 18.86
N VAL A 91 26.47 6.42 19.16
CA VAL A 91 27.68 6.30 18.36
C VAL A 91 27.48 5.21 17.30
N PRO A 92 27.80 5.48 16.01
CA PRO A 92 27.75 4.46 14.96
C PRO A 92 28.67 3.28 15.30
N THR A 93 28.12 2.05 15.35
CA THR A 93 28.87 0.84 15.69
C THR A 93 29.18 -0.02 14.48
N TRP A 94 28.20 -0.26 13.62
CA TRP A 94 28.35 -1.05 12.41
C TRP A 94 27.71 -0.33 11.23
N SER A 95 28.29 -0.54 10.05
CA SER A 95 27.71 -0.10 8.79
C SER A 95 27.71 -1.28 7.84
N VAL A 96 26.53 -1.64 7.32
CA VAL A 96 26.34 -2.77 6.42
C VAL A 96 25.72 -2.29 5.12
N ARG A 97 26.26 -2.73 3.99
CA ARG A 97 25.80 -2.40 2.64
C ARG A 97 25.56 -3.67 1.84
N ALA A 98 24.63 -3.60 0.89
CA ALA A 98 24.36 -4.69 -0.06
C ALA A 98 23.84 -4.13 -1.39
N ASP A 99 23.66 -4.97 -2.40
CA ASP A 99 23.02 -4.56 -3.66
C ASP A 99 21.49 -4.48 -3.51
N LYS A 100 20.91 -5.42 -2.76
CA LYS A 100 19.48 -5.46 -2.43
C LYS A 100 19.27 -5.90 -0.98
N ALA A 101 18.16 -5.49 -0.39
CA ALA A 101 17.67 -6.09 0.84
C ALA A 101 16.16 -6.35 0.80
N LYS A 102 15.72 -7.35 1.57
CA LYS A 102 14.32 -7.67 1.80
C LYS A 102 14.04 -7.53 3.30
N LEU A 103 13.08 -6.69 3.65
CA LEU A 103 12.53 -6.60 5.01
C LEU A 103 11.18 -7.29 5.06
N THR A 104 11.02 -8.20 6.01
CA THR A 104 9.77 -8.91 6.30
C THR A 104 9.04 -8.30 7.50
N ASN A 105 7.75 -8.62 7.66
CA ASN A 105 6.92 -8.08 8.74
C ASN A 105 7.43 -8.42 10.15
N ASP A 106 8.13 -9.55 10.32
CA ASP A 106 8.81 -9.94 11.56
C ASP A 106 10.11 -9.14 11.83
N ARG A 107 10.36 -8.08 11.05
CA ARG A 107 11.51 -7.16 11.15
C ARG A 107 12.84 -7.81 10.82
N MET A 108 12.84 -8.93 10.10
CA MET A 108 14.06 -9.56 9.61
C MET A 108 14.53 -8.93 8.29
N LEU A 109 15.78 -8.48 8.27
CA LEU A 109 16.41 -7.87 7.08
C LEU A 109 17.36 -8.88 6.42
N TYR A 110 17.00 -9.34 5.23
CA TYR A 110 17.84 -10.21 4.40
C TYR A 110 18.62 -9.36 3.41
N LEU A 111 19.93 -9.60 3.31
CA LEU A 111 20.84 -8.85 2.44
C LEU A 111 21.30 -9.73 1.29
N TYR A 112 21.32 -9.18 0.08
CA TYR A 112 21.66 -9.90 -1.15
C TYR A 112 22.65 -9.10 -1.99
N GLY A 113 23.72 -9.76 -2.44
CA GLY A 113 24.76 -9.16 -3.27
C GLY A 113 25.70 -8.22 -2.50
N HIS A 114 27.00 -8.37 -2.73
CA HIS A 114 28.08 -7.54 -2.19
C HIS A 114 27.91 -7.09 -0.73
N VAL A 115 27.54 -8.02 0.16
CA VAL A 115 27.31 -7.73 1.57
C VAL A 115 28.63 -7.42 2.28
N ARG A 116 28.76 -6.22 2.85
CA ARG A 116 29.97 -5.74 3.54
C ARG A 116 29.70 -4.66 4.57
#